data_AF-A0A836A2I3-F1
#
_entry.id   AF-A0A836A2I3-F1
#
_cell.length_a   1.000
_cell.length_b   1.000
_cell.length_c   1.000
_cell.angle_alpha   90.00
_cell.angle_beta   90.00
_cell.angle_gamma   90.00
#
_symmetry.space_group_name_H-M   'P 1'
#
loop_
_entity.id
_entity.type
_entity.pdbx_description
1 polymer ?
#
loop_
_entity_poly.entity_id
_entity_poly.type
_entity_poly.pdbx_seq_one_letter_code
_entity_poly.pdbx_strand_id
1 'polypeptide(L)'
;MILLDVGLQEPAAGHPVPIVHAPDGHALMLESCLQQLAIRPGRWGLHLHITELTTLQPSLATLATLCALGHLSRPVGVGTTASHRSFMVPGSVAGRELLTAVAEVFPHVTVAPGWPKEVLGSGHGEQLLTDMLELCQGLWQPVSFQLQVGPLGQSPAGVMVQLLAASPWATVTVEHSPGQGHYASMWAVLLAARAVEKTRVYYRLPQSYCQDLQADIGRH
;
A
#
# COMPACT_ATOMS: atom_id res chain seq x y z
N MET A 1 -7.42 5.96 -5.33
CA MET A 1 -7.25 5.09 -4.14
C MET A 1 -7.24 5.98 -2.92
N ILE A 2 -7.90 5.58 -1.83
CA ILE A 2 -7.87 6.31 -0.56
C ILE A 2 -6.95 5.53 0.39
N LEU A 3 -5.99 6.21 0.99
CA LEU A 3 -5.11 5.64 2.01
C LEU A 3 -5.73 5.87 3.39
N LEU A 4 -5.69 4.84 4.22
CA LEU A 4 -6.05 4.91 5.62
C LEU A 4 -4.86 4.37 6.42
N ASP A 5 -4.18 5.25 7.17
CA ASP A 5 -3.14 4.84 8.11
C ASP A 5 -3.82 4.31 9.38
N VAL A 6 -3.64 3.03 9.66
CA VAL A 6 -4.36 2.31 10.71
C VAL A 6 -3.42 2.02 11.86
N GLY A 7 -3.80 2.51 13.05
CA GLY A 7 -3.17 2.20 14.32
C GLY A 7 -4.15 1.52 15.28
N LEU A 8 -3.71 1.36 16.53
CA LEU A 8 -4.49 0.73 17.58
C LEU A 8 -4.85 1.74 18.66
N GLN A 9 -6.09 1.71 19.11
CA GLN A 9 -6.48 2.36 20.36
C GLN A 9 -6.78 1.29 21.40
N GLU A 10 -6.06 1.35 22.53
CA GLU A 10 -6.35 0.52 23.71
C GLU A 10 -7.30 1.29 24.64
N PRO A 11 -8.60 0.96 24.68
CA PRO A 11 -9.49 1.53 25.68
C PRO A 11 -9.15 0.97 27.08
N ALA A 12 -9.35 1.79 28.11
CA ALA A 12 -8.97 1.48 29.50
C ALA A 12 -9.56 0.18 30.10
N ALA A 13 -10.53 -0.46 29.44
CA ALA A 13 -11.16 -1.70 29.90
C ALA A 13 -11.72 -2.57 28.74
N GLY A 14 -11.19 -2.45 27.52
CA GLY A 14 -11.79 -3.13 26.36
C GLY A 14 -10.79 -3.79 25.43
N HIS A 15 -11.31 -4.51 24.44
CA HIS A 15 -10.49 -5.06 23.36
C HIS A 15 -9.88 -3.91 22.52
N PRO A 16 -8.65 -4.07 22.02
CA PRO A 16 -8.02 -3.08 21.18
C PRO A 16 -8.84 -2.84 19.91
N VAL A 17 -9.10 -1.57 19.58
CA VAL A 17 -9.93 -1.17 18.44
C VAL A 17 -9.04 -0.53 17.37
N PRO A 18 -9.10 -1.00 16.11
CA PRO A 18 -8.35 -0.37 15.03
C PRO A 18 -8.93 1.01 14.72
N ILE A 19 -8.04 2.00 14.63
CA ILE A 19 -8.39 3.40 14.36
C ILE A 19 -7.65 3.91 13.12
N VAL A 20 -8.28 4.82 12.39
CA VAL A 20 -7.64 5.58 11.31
C VAL A 20 -7.19 6.92 11.87
N HIS A 21 -5.91 7.24 11.66
CA HIS A 21 -5.36 8.55 11.98
C HIS A 21 -5.71 9.54 10.87
N ALA A 22 -6.50 10.55 11.19
CA ALA A 22 -6.79 11.64 10.28
C ALA A 22 -5.64 12.67 10.29
N PRO A 23 -5.38 13.36 9.16
CA PRO A 23 -4.30 14.35 9.07
C PRO A 23 -4.42 15.52 10.05
N ASP A 24 -5.62 15.79 10.55
CA ASP A 24 -5.92 16.84 11.53
C ASP A 24 -5.69 16.39 12.99
N GLY A 25 -5.18 15.17 13.19
CA GLY A 25 -4.87 14.61 14.50
C GLY A 25 -6.04 13.90 15.17
N HIS A 26 -7.22 13.88 14.55
CA HIS A 26 -8.34 13.08 15.06
C HIS A 26 -8.15 11.59 14.74
N ALA A 27 -8.71 10.73 15.59
CA ALA A 27 -8.78 9.29 15.38
C ALA A 27 -10.24 8.87 15.18
N LEU A 28 -10.48 8.05 14.17
CA LEU A 28 -11.81 7.49 13.89
C LEU A 28 -11.72 5.97 13.92
N MET A 29 -12.73 5.29 14.46
CA MET A 29 -12.78 3.82 14.37
C MET A 29 -12.74 3.37 12.92
N LEU A 30 -11.90 2.38 12.63
CA LEU A 30 -11.75 1.84 11.28
C LEU A 30 -13.10 1.40 10.70
N GLU A 31 -13.92 0.72 11.52
CA GLU A 31 -15.25 0.28 11.12
C GLU A 31 -16.13 1.45 10.65
N SER A 32 -16.23 2.50 11.46
CA SER A 32 -17.02 3.69 11.13
C SER A 32 -16.51 4.39 9.87
N CYS A 33 -15.19 4.50 9.70
CA CYS A 33 -14.59 5.03 8.48
C CYS A 33 -14.99 4.23 7.25
N LEU A 34 -14.86 2.90 7.31
CA LEU A 34 -15.18 2.01 6.18
C LEU A 34 -16.67 2.06 5.82
N GLN A 35 -17.57 2.10 6.81
CA GLN A 35 -19.01 2.21 6.59
C GLN A 35 -19.38 3.57 5.95
N GLN A 36 -18.79 4.67 6.41
CA GLN A 36 -19.02 5.99 5.80
C GLN A 36 -18.48 6.07 4.38
N LEU A 37 -17.36 5.41 4.10
CA LEU A 37 -16.78 5.35 2.76
C LEU A 37 -17.63 4.48 1.82
N ALA A 38 -18.21 3.38 2.32
CA ALA A 38 -19.05 2.48 1.53
C ALA A 38 -20.24 3.18 0.86
N ILE A 39 -20.82 4.21 1.49
CA ILE A 39 -21.94 4.99 0.95
C ILE A 39 -21.54 6.12 0.01
N ARG A 40 -20.23 6.45 -0.09
CA ARG A 40 -19.76 7.56 -0.93
C ARG A 40 -19.72 7.15 -2.42
N PRO A 41 -20.22 8.02 -3.33
CA PRO A 41 -20.12 7.77 -4.76
C PRO A 41 -18.65 7.81 -5.23
N GLY A 42 -18.35 7.10 -6.32
CA GLY A 42 -17.02 7.08 -6.95
C GLY A 42 -16.58 5.69 -7.37
N ARG A 43 -15.42 5.60 -8.05
CA ARG A 43 -14.75 4.35 -8.43
C ARG A 43 -13.32 4.38 -7.88
N TRP A 44 -13.19 4.14 -6.58
CA TRP A 44 -11.91 4.14 -5.87
C TRP A 44 -11.80 2.86 -5.03
N GLY A 45 -10.57 2.38 -4.85
CA GLY A 45 -10.22 1.35 -3.87
C GLY A 45 -9.65 1.96 -2.59
N LEU A 46 -9.58 1.16 -1.54
CA LEU A 46 -9.01 1.51 -0.24
C LEU A 46 -7.65 0.82 -0.07
N HIS A 47 -6.70 1.52 0.54
CA HIS A 47 -5.45 0.94 1.01
C HIS A 47 -5.34 1.20 2.50
N LEU A 48 -5.36 0.13 3.29
CA LEU A 48 -5.11 0.13 4.73
C LEU A 48 -3.62 -0.07 4.95
N HIS A 49 -2.95 0.97 5.41
CA HIS A 49 -1.56 0.90 5.80
C HIS A 49 -1.48 0.61 7.30
N ILE A 50 -1.08 -0.61 7.63
CA ILE A 50 -0.92 -1.09 9.00
C ILE A 50 0.41 -0.56 9.53
N THR A 51 0.36 0.33 10.52
CA THR A 51 1.57 0.96 11.08
C THR A 51 2.29 0.05 12.08
N GLU A 52 1.54 -0.83 12.76
CA GLU A 52 2.03 -1.66 13.85
C GLU A 52 1.50 -3.09 13.75
N LEU A 53 2.32 -4.07 14.14
CA LEU A 53 1.94 -5.49 14.09
C LEU A 53 0.69 -5.80 14.93
N THR A 54 0.57 -5.16 16.10
CA THR A 54 -0.56 -5.30 17.01
C THR A 54 -1.89 -4.86 16.39
N THR A 55 -1.84 -3.97 15.39
CA THR A 55 -3.02 -3.46 14.67
C THR A 55 -3.50 -4.40 13.57
N LEU A 56 -2.63 -5.30 13.09
CA LEU A 56 -2.89 -6.13 11.92
C LEU A 56 -4.10 -7.06 12.12
N GLN A 57 -4.07 -7.86 13.17
CA GLN A 57 -5.11 -8.86 13.46
C GLN A 57 -6.49 -8.19 13.70
N PRO A 58 -6.62 -7.17 14.57
CA PRO A 58 -7.89 -6.46 14.75
C PRO A 58 -8.42 -5.79 13.47
N SER A 59 -7.53 -5.26 12.63
CA SER A 59 -7.92 -4.65 11.35
C SER A 59 -8.47 -5.67 10.37
N LEU A 60 -7.80 -6.82 10.23
CA LEU A 60 -8.27 -7.91 9.37
C LEU A 60 -9.59 -8.50 9.87
N ALA A 61 -9.77 -8.65 11.18
CA ALA A 61 -11.03 -9.10 11.77
C ALA A 61 -12.19 -8.12 11.50
N THR A 62 -11.90 -6.81 11.55
CA THR A 62 -12.87 -5.76 11.18
C THR A 62 -13.27 -5.89 9.71
N LEU A 63 -12.30 -6.11 8.81
CA LEU A 63 -12.59 -6.33 7.38
C LEU A 63 -13.41 -7.59 7.14
N ALA A 64 -13.05 -8.71 7.77
CA ALA A 64 -13.79 -9.95 7.65
C ALA A 64 -15.24 -9.79 8.10
N THR A 65 -15.47 -9.09 9.21
CA THR A 65 -16.80 -8.80 9.75
C THR A 65 -17.61 -7.95 8.78
N LEU A 66 -17.06 -6.83 8.30
CA LEU A 66 -17.75 -5.95 7.35
C LEU A 66 -17.98 -6.63 5.99
N CYS A 67 -17.08 -7.52 5.56
CA CYS A 67 -17.27 -8.33 4.36
C CYS A 67 -18.45 -9.28 4.52
N ALA A 68 -18.53 -10.01 5.65
CA ALA A 68 -19.61 -10.94 5.94
C ALA A 68 -20.98 -10.24 6.03
N LEU A 69 -21.00 -8.98 6.48
CA LEU A 69 -22.20 -8.13 6.51
C LEU A 69 -22.54 -7.48 5.16
N GLY A 70 -21.71 -7.66 4.12
CA GLY A 70 -21.91 -7.00 2.82
C GLY A 70 -21.63 -5.50 2.82
N HIS A 71 -20.93 -5.00 3.84
CA HIS A 71 -20.60 -3.58 4.02
C HIS A 71 -19.27 -3.19 3.35
N LEU A 72 -18.51 -4.14 2.80
CA LEU A 72 -17.35 -3.87 1.95
C LEU A 72 -17.73 -3.93 0.47
N SER A 73 -18.11 -2.79 -0.09
CA SER A 73 -18.46 -2.66 -1.52
C SER A 73 -17.29 -2.29 -2.43
N ARG A 74 -16.11 -2.04 -1.84
CA ARG A 74 -14.92 -1.52 -2.54
C ARG A 74 -13.75 -2.49 -2.44
N PRO A 75 -12.88 -2.58 -3.45
CA PRO A 75 -11.63 -3.30 -3.34
C PRO A 75 -10.77 -2.72 -2.21
N VAL A 76 -10.25 -3.59 -1.36
CA VAL A 76 -9.37 -3.23 -0.24
C VAL A 76 -8.00 -3.87 -0.46
N GLY A 77 -6.97 -3.05 -0.34
CA GLY A 77 -5.59 -3.49 -0.18
C GLY A 77 -5.14 -3.33 1.27
N VAL A 78 -4.41 -4.30 1.79
CA VAL A 78 -3.79 -4.25 3.12
C VAL A 78 -2.28 -4.36 2.96
N GLY A 79 -1.57 -3.37 3.50
CA GLY A 79 -0.14 -3.25 3.35
C GLY A 79 0.53 -2.74 4.61
N THR A 80 1.84 -2.89 4.66
CA THR A 80 2.71 -2.30 5.68
C THR A 80 4.11 -2.17 5.09
N THR A 81 4.93 -1.31 5.68
CA THR A 81 6.37 -1.34 5.43
C THR A 81 6.96 -2.54 6.15
N ALA A 82 7.33 -3.56 5.40
CA ALA A 82 7.70 -4.86 5.96
C ALA A 82 9.22 -5.10 5.95
N SER A 83 9.70 -5.84 6.96
CA SER A 83 11.05 -6.43 6.94
C SER A 83 11.04 -7.83 6.36
N HIS A 84 12.04 -8.15 5.53
CA HIS A 84 12.24 -9.49 5.00
C HIS A 84 13.70 -9.76 4.68
N ARG A 85 14.17 -10.98 4.99
CA ARG A 85 15.48 -11.54 4.60
C ARG A 85 16.66 -10.58 4.78
N SER A 86 17.09 -9.88 3.73
CA SER A 86 18.34 -9.13 3.71
C SER A 86 18.36 -7.94 4.67
N PHE A 87 17.23 -7.61 5.29
CA PHE A 87 17.15 -6.56 6.29
C PHE A 87 16.09 -6.84 7.36
N MET A 88 16.30 -6.21 8.51
CA MET A 88 15.35 -6.11 9.60
C MET A 88 15.40 -4.70 10.18
N VAL A 89 14.29 -3.95 10.06
CA VAL A 89 14.14 -2.61 10.63
C VAL A 89 13.39 -2.71 11.95
N PRO A 90 13.93 -2.21 13.08
CA PRO A 90 13.24 -2.19 14.36
C PRO A 90 11.86 -1.54 14.27
N GLY A 91 10.85 -2.18 14.86
CA GLY A 91 9.47 -1.68 14.86
C GLY A 91 8.68 -1.95 13.58
N SER A 92 9.32 -2.45 12.52
CA SER A 92 8.59 -2.86 11.30
C SER A 92 7.97 -4.25 11.45
N VAL A 93 6.85 -4.46 10.75
CA VAL A 93 6.17 -5.77 10.68
C VAL A 93 7.03 -6.74 9.85
N ALA A 94 7.23 -7.97 10.33
CA ALA A 94 7.86 -8.98 9.50
C ALA A 94 6.93 -9.34 8.33
N GLY A 95 7.44 -9.31 7.09
CA GLY A 95 6.59 -9.52 5.90
C GLY A 95 5.87 -10.87 5.92
N ARG A 96 6.47 -11.92 6.49
CA ARG A 96 5.82 -13.22 6.62
C ARG A 96 4.67 -13.21 7.62
N GLU A 97 4.75 -12.44 8.69
CA GLU A 97 3.66 -12.29 9.66
C GLU A 97 2.46 -11.58 9.04
N LEU A 98 2.70 -10.56 8.19
CA LEU A 98 1.64 -9.94 7.38
C LEU A 98 0.90 -10.98 6.55
N LEU A 99 1.64 -11.77 5.78
CA LEU A 99 1.06 -12.75 4.86
C LEU A 99 0.31 -13.87 5.57
N THR A 100 0.86 -14.38 6.68
CA THR A 100 0.20 -15.41 7.49
C THR A 100 -1.12 -14.89 8.07
N ALA A 101 -1.10 -13.69 8.68
CA ALA A 101 -2.32 -13.11 9.24
C ALA A 101 -3.40 -12.86 8.18
N VAL A 102 -3.01 -12.34 7.00
CA VAL A 102 -3.93 -12.15 5.87
C VAL A 102 -4.52 -13.49 5.42
N ALA A 103 -3.68 -14.53 5.26
CA ALA A 103 -4.14 -15.83 4.82
C ALA A 103 -5.12 -16.49 5.80
N GLU A 104 -4.93 -16.30 7.10
CA GLU A 104 -5.75 -16.90 8.15
C GLU A 104 -7.06 -16.14 8.41
N VAL A 105 -7.03 -14.80 8.43
CA VAL A 105 -8.14 -13.98 8.95
C VAL A 105 -9.01 -13.41 7.84
N PHE A 106 -8.40 -12.84 6.80
CA PHE A 106 -9.15 -12.18 5.73
C PHE A 106 -8.41 -12.29 4.39
N PRO A 107 -8.46 -13.47 3.75
CA PRO A 107 -7.61 -13.72 2.60
C PRO A 107 -8.13 -13.11 1.29
N HIS A 108 -9.39 -12.67 1.25
CA HIS A 108 -10.00 -12.06 0.07
C HIS A 108 -9.63 -10.57 -0.06
N VAL A 109 -8.34 -10.27 0.02
CA VAL A 109 -7.79 -8.92 0.03
C VAL A 109 -6.59 -8.82 -0.91
N THR A 110 -6.31 -7.63 -1.43
CA THR A 110 -5.03 -7.38 -2.12
C THR A 110 -3.95 -7.16 -1.08
N VAL A 111 -2.82 -7.84 -1.17
CA VAL A 111 -1.68 -7.56 -0.28
C VAL A 111 -0.81 -6.48 -0.91
N ALA A 112 -0.42 -5.49 -0.12
CA ALA A 112 0.29 -4.31 -0.57
C ALA A 112 1.64 -4.15 0.14
N PRO A 113 2.64 -5.03 -0.12
CA PRO A 113 3.92 -4.94 0.55
C PRO A 113 4.72 -3.74 0.03
N GLY A 114 5.42 -3.07 0.93
CA GLY A 114 6.38 -2.01 0.61
C GLY A 114 7.59 -2.09 1.51
N TRP A 115 8.71 -1.52 1.08
CA TRP A 115 9.94 -1.48 1.86
C TRP A 115 10.08 -0.20 2.69
N PRO A 116 10.64 -0.30 3.91
CA PRO A 116 10.92 0.85 4.76
C PRO A 116 11.96 1.76 4.08
N LYS A 117 11.84 3.08 4.26
CA LYS A 117 12.69 4.08 3.57
C LYS A 117 14.17 3.90 3.88
N GLU A 118 14.45 3.42 5.08
CA GLU A 118 15.76 3.19 5.67
C GLU A 118 16.59 2.21 4.85
N VAL A 119 15.95 1.25 4.15
CA VAL A 119 16.65 0.25 3.34
C VAL A 119 16.67 0.61 1.86
N LEU A 120 15.91 1.63 1.46
CA LEU A 120 15.79 2.01 0.06
C LEU A 120 17.00 2.76 -0.47
N GLY A 121 17.91 3.28 0.37
CA GLY A 121 19.19 3.85 -0.04
C GLY A 121 19.14 4.62 -1.37
N SER A 122 19.79 4.06 -2.40
CA SER A 122 19.85 4.58 -3.78
C SER A 122 18.81 3.98 -4.74
N GLY A 123 17.72 3.41 -4.26
CA GLY A 123 16.68 2.75 -5.05
C GLY A 123 16.38 1.29 -4.68
N HIS A 124 15.49 0.68 -5.45
CA HIS A 124 15.14 -0.73 -5.40
C HIS A 124 16.22 -1.56 -6.10
N GLY A 125 17.31 -1.83 -5.39
CA GLY A 125 18.39 -2.70 -5.86
C GLY A 125 17.94 -4.16 -6.07
N GLU A 126 18.77 -4.94 -6.76
CA GLU A 126 18.46 -6.32 -7.17
C GLU A 126 18.10 -7.23 -5.98
N GLN A 127 18.82 -7.13 -4.86
CA GLN A 127 18.51 -7.92 -3.66
C GLN A 127 17.14 -7.57 -3.07
N LEU A 128 16.80 -6.28 -2.97
CA LEU A 128 15.51 -5.83 -2.44
C LEU A 128 14.35 -6.29 -3.32
N LEU A 129 14.55 -6.30 -4.64
CA LEU A 129 13.57 -6.80 -5.60
C LEU A 129 13.40 -8.32 -5.48
N THR A 130 14.51 -9.05 -5.36
CA THR A 130 14.52 -10.51 -5.18
C THR A 130 13.76 -10.89 -3.91
N ASP A 131 14.09 -10.25 -2.78
CA ASP A 131 13.41 -10.47 -1.50
C ASP A 131 11.91 -10.16 -1.59
N MET A 132 11.51 -9.14 -2.36
CA MET A 132 10.10 -8.77 -2.52
C MET A 132 9.31 -9.82 -3.31
N LEU A 133 9.90 -10.32 -4.40
CA LEU A 133 9.33 -11.37 -5.23
C LEU A 133 9.22 -12.68 -4.45
N GLU A 134 10.26 -13.05 -3.69
CA GLU A 134 10.27 -14.25 -2.86
C GLU A 134 9.29 -14.18 -1.69
N LEU A 135 9.11 -12.99 -1.10
CA LEU A 135 8.09 -12.78 -0.07
C LEU A 135 6.70 -13.13 -0.61
N CYS A 136 6.41 -12.70 -1.85
CA CYS A 136 5.09 -12.85 -2.47
C CYS A 136 4.92 -14.13 -3.29
N GLN A 137 5.94 -14.98 -3.36
CA GLN A 137 5.90 -16.20 -4.16
C GLN A 137 4.85 -17.18 -3.63
N GLY A 138 4.00 -17.69 -4.53
CA GLY A 138 2.98 -18.68 -4.20
C GLY A 138 1.74 -18.11 -3.49
N LEU A 139 1.63 -16.79 -3.37
CA LEU A 139 0.41 -16.17 -2.87
C LEU A 139 -0.73 -16.34 -3.87
N TRP A 140 -1.91 -16.61 -3.33
CA TRP A 140 -3.16 -16.68 -4.10
C TRP A 140 -3.90 -15.33 -4.10
N GLN A 141 -3.60 -14.49 -3.12
CA GLN A 141 -4.06 -13.10 -3.07
C GLN A 141 -3.42 -12.28 -4.19
N PRO A 142 -4.16 -11.33 -4.80
CA PRO A 142 -3.55 -10.31 -5.64
C PRO A 142 -2.51 -9.50 -4.85
N VAL A 143 -1.45 -9.06 -5.53
CA VAL A 143 -0.36 -8.30 -4.91
C VAL A 143 -0.23 -6.95 -5.59
N SER A 144 -0.22 -5.87 -4.82
CA SER A 144 0.12 -4.53 -5.30
C SER A 144 1.42 -4.08 -4.67
N PHE A 145 2.54 -4.12 -5.38
CA PHE A 145 3.84 -3.71 -4.85
C PHE A 145 3.87 -2.19 -4.65
N GLN A 146 4.20 -1.75 -3.43
CA GLN A 146 4.29 -0.33 -3.09
C GLN A 146 5.71 0.17 -3.32
N LEU A 147 5.90 1.06 -4.30
CA LEU A 147 7.19 1.63 -4.66
C LEU A 147 7.19 3.13 -4.40
N GLN A 148 8.29 3.65 -3.88
CA GLN A 148 8.43 5.09 -3.68
C GLN A 148 9.05 5.74 -4.92
N VAL A 149 8.45 6.82 -5.41
CA VAL A 149 8.85 7.46 -6.67
C VAL A 149 10.30 7.94 -6.66
N GLY A 150 10.79 8.47 -5.53
CA GLY A 150 12.18 8.93 -5.40
C GLY A 150 13.19 7.79 -5.60
N PRO A 151 13.17 6.75 -4.75
CA PRO A 151 13.96 5.53 -4.92
C PRO A 151 13.78 4.85 -6.29
N LEU A 152 12.55 4.81 -6.80
CA LEU A 152 12.27 4.24 -8.13
C LEU A 152 13.06 4.96 -9.24
N GLY A 153 13.20 6.27 -9.17
CA GLY A 153 13.99 7.05 -10.14
C GLY A 153 15.49 6.77 -10.13
N GLN A 154 16.01 6.19 -9.05
CA GLN A 154 17.42 5.81 -8.90
C GLN A 154 17.65 4.31 -9.12
N SER A 155 16.56 3.54 -9.29
CA SER A 155 16.61 2.09 -9.44
C SER A 155 17.07 1.66 -10.84
N PRO A 156 17.59 0.43 -11.00
CA PRO A 156 17.83 -0.14 -12.31
C PRO A 156 16.58 -0.10 -13.21
N ALA A 157 16.79 0.05 -14.52
CA ALA A 157 15.68 0.00 -15.47
C ALA A 157 14.97 -1.36 -15.40
N GLY A 158 13.64 -1.36 -15.52
CA GLY A 158 12.84 -2.59 -15.59
C GLY A 158 12.38 -3.16 -14.25
N VAL A 159 12.65 -2.53 -13.10
CA VAL A 159 12.11 -2.96 -11.79
C VAL A 159 10.60 -3.19 -11.84
N MET A 160 9.83 -2.24 -12.38
CA MET A 160 8.37 -2.38 -12.49
C MET A 160 7.96 -3.50 -13.44
N VAL A 161 8.69 -3.70 -14.55
CA VAL A 161 8.42 -4.78 -15.51
C VAL A 161 8.60 -6.13 -14.83
N GLN A 162 9.67 -6.29 -14.05
CA GLN A 162 9.94 -7.53 -13.32
C GLN A 162 8.87 -7.80 -12.25
N LEU A 163 8.46 -6.79 -11.48
CA LEU A 163 7.38 -6.92 -10.49
C LEU A 163 6.04 -7.30 -11.14
N LEU A 164 5.68 -6.67 -12.25
CA LEU A 164 4.45 -6.97 -12.98
C LEU A 164 4.49 -8.34 -13.67
N ALA A 165 5.69 -8.86 -14.00
CA ALA A 165 5.86 -10.19 -14.55
C ALA A 165 5.68 -11.31 -13.50
N ALA A 166 5.71 -10.99 -12.20
CA ALA A 166 5.59 -11.97 -11.12
C ALA A 166 4.24 -12.72 -11.14
N SER A 167 3.17 -12.07 -11.59
CA SER A 167 1.84 -12.65 -11.72
C SER A 167 0.99 -11.81 -12.67
N PRO A 168 0.05 -12.39 -13.45
CA PRO A 168 -0.91 -11.63 -14.26
C PRO A 168 -1.77 -10.64 -13.44
N TRP A 169 -1.93 -10.91 -12.14
CA TRP A 169 -2.73 -10.09 -11.22
C TRP A 169 -1.89 -9.12 -10.40
N ALA A 170 -0.57 -9.13 -10.55
CA ALA A 170 0.30 -8.20 -9.84
C ALA A 170 0.02 -6.76 -10.30
N THR A 171 0.05 -5.82 -9.39
CA THR A 171 -0.04 -4.39 -9.69
C THR A 171 1.10 -3.67 -8.99
N VAL A 172 1.35 -2.43 -9.39
CA VAL A 172 2.33 -1.56 -8.73
C VAL A 172 1.64 -0.27 -8.33
N THR A 173 1.82 0.14 -7.09
CA THR A 173 1.43 1.48 -6.64
C THR A 173 2.70 2.31 -6.50
N VAL A 174 2.78 3.40 -7.25
CA VAL A 174 3.86 4.39 -7.10
C VAL A 174 3.41 5.48 -6.15
N GLU A 175 4.13 5.63 -5.05
CA GLU A 175 3.81 6.52 -3.96
C GLU A 175 4.80 7.69 -3.88
N HIS A 176 4.27 8.87 -3.57
CA HIS A 176 5.08 10.03 -3.22
C HIS A 176 5.00 10.28 -1.71
N SER A 177 6.15 10.23 -1.03
CA SER A 177 6.24 10.56 0.39
C SER A 177 6.63 12.02 0.63
N PRO A 178 6.13 12.66 1.70
CA PRO A 178 6.68 13.93 2.18
C PRO A 178 8.20 13.82 2.38
N GLY A 179 8.96 14.77 1.84
CA GLY A 179 10.44 14.80 1.92
C GLY A 179 11.20 14.29 0.69
N GLN A 180 10.52 13.77 -0.35
CA GLN A 180 11.19 13.23 -1.57
C GLN A 180 11.53 14.28 -2.64
N GLY A 181 11.50 15.57 -2.29
CA GLY A 181 11.79 16.67 -3.20
C GLY A 181 10.56 17.20 -3.95
N HIS A 182 10.79 18.13 -4.87
CA HIS A 182 9.71 18.79 -5.63
C HIS A 182 9.20 17.88 -6.75
N TYR A 183 7.89 17.97 -7.05
CA TYR A 183 7.24 17.23 -8.13
C TYR A 183 8.01 17.18 -9.45
N ALA A 184 8.55 18.34 -9.87
CA ALA A 184 9.24 18.50 -11.14
C ALA A 184 10.43 17.54 -11.31
N SER A 185 11.14 17.20 -10.23
CA SER A 185 12.27 16.26 -10.30
C SER A 185 11.86 14.79 -10.40
N MET A 186 10.61 14.47 -10.09
CA MET A 186 10.07 13.11 -10.10
C MET A 186 9.12 12.84 -11.29
N TRP A 187 8.81 13.89 -12.04
CA TRP A 187 7.87 13.87 -13.16
C TRP A 187 8.20 12.80 -14.22
N ALA A 188 9.46 12.75 -14.67
CA ALA A 188 9.90 11.78 -15.67
C ALA A 188 9.70 10.33 -15.21
N VAL A 189 9.90 10.06 -13.91
CA VAL A 189 9.71 8.72 -13.32
C VAL A 189 8.24 8.34 -13.33
N LEU A 190 7.33 9.27 -12.99
CA LEU A 190 5.89 9.02 -12.99
C LEU A 190 5.36 8.71 -14.41
N LEU A 191 5.84 9.44 -15.42
CA LEU A 191 5.50 9.18 -16.82
C LEU A 191 6.07 7.84 -17.32
N ALA A 192 7.32 7.53 -16.99
CA ALA A 192 7.94 6.25 -17.33
C ALA A 192 7.18 5.09 -16.68
N ALA A 193 6.83 5.20 -15.40
CA ALA A 193 6.02 4.23 -14.67
C ALA A 193 4.68 3.97 -15.37
N ARG A 194 4.04 5.02 -15.88
CA ARG A 194 2.75 4.91 -16.59
C ARG A 194 2.88 4.15 -17.91
N ALA A 195 3.99 4.36 -18.61
CA ALA A 195 4.23 3.76 -19.91
C ALA A 195 4.44 2.25 -19.82
N VAL A 196 4.85 1.73 -18.65
CA VAL A 196 5.02 0.29 -18.41
C VAL A 196 3.71 -0.47 -18.63
N GLU A 197 2.66 -0.16 -17.86
CA GLU A 197 1.36 -0.82 -18.02
C GLU A 197 0.21 -0.01 -17.38
N LYS A 198 -0.51 0.77 -18.19
CA LYS A 198 -1.52 1.75 -17.73
C LYS A 198 -2.63 1.17 -16.84
N THR A 199 -2.96 -0.11 -16.98
CA THR A 199 -4.05 -0.77 -16.24
C THR A 199 -3.60 -1.38 -14.92
N ARG A 200 -2.29 -1.52 -14.69
CA ARG A 200 -1.71 -2.21 -13.53
C ARG A 200 -0.79 -1.33 -12.69
N VAL A 201 -0.62 -0.07 -13.09
CA VAL A 201 0.14 0.95 -12.35
C VAL A 201 -0.82 1.98 -11.75
N TYR A 202 -0.85 2.04 -10.43
CA TYR A 202 -1.62 3.00 -9.64
C TYR A 202 -0.71 4.04 -9.00
N TYR A 203 -1.32 5.13 -8.54
CA TYR A 203 -0.61 6.27 -7.98
C TYR A 203 -1.20 6.67 -6.63
N ARG A 204 -0.31 6.93 -5.67
CA ARG A 204 -0.61 7.58 -4.39
C ARG A 204 0.15 8.90 -4.32
N LEU A 205 -0.45 9.94 -4.89
CA LEU A 205 0.15 11.28 -5.00
C LEU A 205 -0.77 12.33 -4.35
N PRO A 206 -0.21 13.47 -3.89
CA PRO A 206 -1.01 14.65 -3.54
C PRO A 206 -1.97 15.05 -4.67
N GLN A 207 -3.12 15.63 -4.32
CA GLN A 207 -4.16 15.94 -5.30
C GLN A 207 -3.68 16.88 -6.42
N SER A 208 -2.86 17.88 -6.09
CA SER A 208 -2.23 18.78 -7.07
C SER A 208 -1.39 18.00 -8.10
N TYR A 209 -0.59 17.06 -7.62
CA TYR A 209 0.28 16.24 -8.48
C TYR A 209 -0.53 15.28 -9.37
N CYS A 210 -1.68 14.80 -8.89
CA CYS A 210 -2.61 14.03 -9.71
C CYS A 210 -3.22 14.90 -10.82
N GLN A 211 -3.57 16.15 -10.54
CA GLN A 211 -4.13 17.08 -11.53
C GLN A 211 -3.10 17.43 -12.61
N ASP A 212 -1.86 17.71 -12.22
CA ASP A 212 -0.76 17.96 -13.14
C ASP A 212 -0.49 16.72 -14.03
N LEU A 213 -0.45 15.53 -13.42
CA LEU A 213 -0.30 14.26 -14.14
C LEU A 213 -1.43 13.99 -15.13
N GLN A 214 -2.62 14.52 -14.85
CA GLN A 214 -3.77 14.41 -15.73
C GLN A 214 -3.77 15.46 -16.85
N ALA A 215 -3.37 16.71 -16.55
CA ALA A 215 -3.37 17.81 -17.51
C ALA A 215 -2.40 17.55 -18.67
N ASP A 216 -1.23 16.97 -18.39
CA ASP A 216 -0.25 16.67 -19.43
C ASP A 216 -0.60 15.45 -20.30
N ILE A 217 -1.64 14.66 -19.91
CA ILE A 217 -2.24 13.64 -20.80
C ILE A 217 -2.87 14.31 -22.03
N GLY A 218 -3.43 15.51 -21.87
CA GLY A 218 -4.14 16.20 -22.94
C GLY A 218 -3.23 16.92 -23.95
N ARG A 219 -1.90 16.85 -23.77
CA ARG A 219 -0.91 17.60 -24.55
C ARG A 219 -0.03 16.73 -25.46
N HIS A 220 -0.20 15.41 -25.45
CA HIS A 220 0.53 14.43 -26.26
C HIS A 220 -0.42 13.38 -26.84
#